data_AF-A0A9W9URL3-F1
#
_entry.id   AF-A0A9W9URL3-F1
#
_cell.length_a   1.000
_cell.length_b   1.000
_cell.length_c   1.000
_cell.angle_alpha   90.00
_cell.angle_beta   90.00
_cell.angle_gamma   90.00
#
_symmetry.space_group_name_H-M   'P 1'
#
loop_
_entity.id
_entity.type
_entity.pdbx_description
1 polymer ?
#
loop_
_entity_poly.entity_id
_entity_poly.type
_entity_poly.pdbx_seq_one_letter_code
_entity_poly.pdbx_strand_id
1 'polypeptide(L)'
;MAQCSAPVDGIVGSYTGNSFALQATIATLLGLALYSAIELIVLVFSMFHAYSGLYFWSLLITALLGVIPDALGLLLKYFKLAPIWIPVTLSTAGWAIMVTGQSLVLYSRLHLILRDQRILRGVLAMIIVDAIIFQVPQIIASYGVIYACHLAFGRFFNTWEKVQLTAFFVQEIIISSIFIVQTVNLLRSYPTRSKRRTNIMYQLLVINLAIILMDISLLVLEYIGLFIIQTVLKTFFYTIKLKLEIAVLSRLVSFVQYDPTQDSSGMSTSQ
;
A
#
# COMPACT_ATOMS: atom_id res chain seq x y z
N MET A 1 -25.23 -24.57 -6.59
CA MET A 1 -24.01 -24.12 -5.85
C MET A 1 -24.38 -24.10 -4.39
N ALA A 2 -23.67 -24.84 -3.54
CA ALA A 2 -23.96 -24.90 -2.10
C ALA A 2 -23.91 -23.47 -1.51
N GLN A 3 -24.97 -23.06 -0.80
CA GLN A 3 -24.97 -21.84 0.00
C GLN A 3 -24.07 -22.06 1.21
N CYS A 4 -22.75 -21.83 1.06
CA CYS A 4 -21.84 -21.84 2.21
C CYS A 4 -22.15 -20.60 3.05
N SER A 5 -22.58 -20.79 4.30
CA SER A 5 -22.75 -19.71 5.25
C SER A 5 -21.38 -19.30 5.80
N ALA A 6 -20.99 -18.04 5.54
CA ALA A 6 -19.83 -17.43 6.17
C ALA A 6 -20.24 -16.60 7.39
N PRO A 7 -19.34 -16.41 8.37
CA PRO A 7 -19.62 -15.60 9.55
C PRO A 7 -19.77 -14.10 9.25
N VAL A 8 -19.33 -13.63 8.07
CA VAL A 8 -19.47 -12.22 7.63
C VAL A 8 -19.86 -12.19 6.15
N ASP A 9 -20.79 -11.29 5.81
CA ASP A 9 -21.24 -11.08 4.43
C ASP A 9 -20.10 -10.61 3.52
N GLY A 10 -20.01 -11.19 2.32
CA GLY A 10 -18.97 -10.89 1.33
C GLY A 10 -17.71 -11.77 1.41
N ILE A 11 -17.54 -12.56 2.48
CA ILE A 11 -16.49 -13.60 2.55
C ILE A 11 -16.78 -14.70 1.52
N VAL A 12 -17.99 -15.29 1.58
CA VAL A 12 -18.47 -16.27 0.59
C VAL A 12 -19.35 -15.55 -0.44
N GLY A 13 -18.89 -15.52 -1.69
CA GLY A 13 -19.69 -15.06 -2.82
C GLY A 13 -19.82 -13.55 -2.94
N SER A 14 -20.78 -13.14 -3.76
CA SER A 14 -21.11 -11.76 -4.12
C SER A 14 -21.84 -11.01 -3.02
N TYR A 15 -21.92 -9.68 -3.12
CA TYR A 15 -22.85 -8.90 -2.31
C TYR A 15 -24.31 -9.35 -2.57
N THR A 16 -25.02 -9.71 -1.51
CA THR A 16 -26.42 -10.20 -1.54
C THR A 16 -27.41 -9.14 -1.07
N GLY A 17 -26.95 -7.98 -0.60
CA GLY A 17 -27.82 -6.89 -0.17
C GLY A 17 -28.37 -6.07 -1.34
N ASN A 18 -29.52 -5.41 -1.11
CA ASN A 18 -30.21 -4.59 -2.11
C ASN A 18 -29.95 -3.08 -1.94
N SER A 19 -28.89 -2.69 -1.22
CA SER A 19 -28.58 -1.28 -1.00
C SER A 19 -27.85 -0.70 -2.21
N PHE A 20 -28.55 0.12 -2.98
CA PHE A 20 -27.96 0.89 -4.08
C PHE A 20 -26.77 1.72 -3.61
N ALA A 21 -26.85 2.31 -2.41
CA ALA A 21 -25.77 3.11 -1.84
C ALA A 21 -24.48 2.30 -1.71
N LEU A 22 -24.54 1.07 -1.21
CA LEU A 22 -23.34 0.25 -1.05
C LEU A 22 -22.75 -0.17 -2.40
N GLN A 23 -23.60 -0.58 -3.36
CA GLN A 23 -23.14 -0.94 -4.71
C GLN A 23 -22.49 0.25 -5.42
N ALA A 24 -23.08 1.44 -5.31
CA ALA A 24 -22.51 2.67 -5.84
C ALA A 24 -21.15 2.97 -5.18
N THR A 25 -21.05 2.88 -3.84
CA THR A 25 -19.77 3.06 -3.13
C THR A 25 -18.70 2.08 -3.61
N ILE A 26 -19.04 0.78 -3.76
CA ILE A 26 -18.12 -0.25 -4.26
C ILE A 26 -17.62 0.12 -5.66
N ALA A 27 -18.55 0.41 -6.60
CA ALA A 27 -18.20 0.76 -7.97
C ALA A 27 -17.34 2.03 -8.05
N THR A 28 -17.70 3.07 -7.31
CA THR A 28 -16.97 4.34 -7.31
C THR A 28 -15.56 4.18 -6.75
N LEU A 29 -15.39 3.51 -5.60
CA LEU A 29 -14.08 3.35 -4.97
C LEU A 29 -13.15 2.46 -5.82
N LEU A 30 -13.65 1.33 -6.34
CA LEU A 30 -12.85 0.47 -7.21
C LEU A 30 -12.54 1.14 -8.57
N GLY A 31 -13.50 1.89 -9.12
CA GLY A 31 -13.27 2.69 -10.33
C GLY A 31 -12.20 3.76 -10.12
N LEU A 32 -12.24 4.47 -8.98
CA LEU A 32 -11.21 5.44 -8.60
C LEU A 32 -9.84 4.79 -8.37
N ALA A 33 -9.81 3.59 -7.79
CA ALA A 33 -8.58 2.82 -7.62
C ALA A 33 -7.96 2.44 -8.98
N LEU A 34 -8.76 1.95 -9.92
CA LEU A 34 -8.30 1.63 -11.28
C LEU A 34 -7.78 2.86 -12.02
N TYR A 35 -8.54 3.96 -11.99
CA TYR A 35 -8.11 5.23 -12.57
C TYR A 35 -6.77 5.69 -11.96
N SER A 36 -6.69 5.69 -10.63
CA SER A 36 -5.48 6.11 -9.92
C SER A 36 -4.29 5.18 -10.20
N ALA A 37 -4.51 3.89 -10.39
CA ALA A 37 -3.45 2.94 -10.77
C ALA A 37 -2.91 3.20 -12.18
N ILE A 38 -3.79 3.49 -13.15
CA ILE A 38 -3.39 3.85 -14.51
C ILE A 38 -2.60 5.16 -14.50
N GLU A 39 -3.10 6.17 -13.79
CA GLU A 39 -2.39 7.45 -13.62
C GLU A 39 -1.02 7.23 -12.97
N LEU A 40 -0.93 6.38 -11.93
CA LEU A 40 0.34 6.01 -11.31
C LEU A 40 1.32 5.39 -12.29
N ILE A 41 0.87 4.48 -13.15
CA ILE A 41 1.73 3.86 -14.18
C ILE A 41 2.29 4.94 -15.10
N VAL A 42 1.44 5.84 -15.60
CA VAL A 42 1.87 6.97 -16.46
C VAL A 42 2.87 7.87 -15.74
N LEU A 43 2.62 8.22 -14.48
CA LEU A 43 3.52 9.04 -13.66
C LEU A 43 4.87 8.35 -13.42
N VAL A 44 4.87 7.04 -13.18
CA VAL A 44 6.10 6.26 -13.00
C VAL A 44 6.95 6.28 -14.27
N PHE A 45 6.36 6.06 -15.45
CA PHE A 45 7.09 6.18 -16.72
C PHE A 45 7.55 7.61 -17.02
N SER A 46 6.78 8.63 -16.62
CA SER A 46 7.15 10.02 -16.83
C SER A 46 8.26 10.51 -15.88
N MET A 47 8.37 9.94 -14.69
CA MET A 47 9.33 10.39 -13.67
C MET A 47 10.70 9.74 -13.81
N PHE A 48 10.75 8.46 -14.20
CA PHE A 48 12.00 7.69 -14.22
C PHE A 48 12.59 7.63 -15.62
N HIS A 49 13.71 8.34 -15.83
CA HIS A 49 14.51 8.23 -17.06
C HIS A 49 15.40 6.96 -17.11
N ALA A 50 15.58 6.26 -15.98
CA ALA A 50 16.34 5.02 -15.89
C ALA A 50 15.54 3.94 -15.17
N TYR A 51 15.25 2.84 -15.87
CA TYR A 51 14.32 1.77 -15.44
C TYR A 51 14.96 0.67 -14.57
N SER A 52 16.09 0.93 -13.91
CA SER A 52 16.89 -0.12 -13.24
C SER A 52 16.75 -0.16 -11.71
N GLY A 53 16.07 0.82 -11.09
CA GLY A 53 15.96 0.91 -9.64
C GLY A 53 14.91 -0.05 -9.05
N LEU A 54 15.22 -0.67 -7.89
CA LEU A 54 14.27 -1.50 -7.13
C LEU A 54 12.98 -0.73 -6.78
N TYR A 55 13.10 0.59 -6.56
CA TYR A 55 11.97 1.48 -6.36
C TYR A 55 11.03 1.53 -7.58
N PHE A 56 11.59 1.66 -8.80
CA PHE A 56 10.81 1.69 -10.04
C PHE A 56 10.03 0.39 -10.22
N TRP A 57 10.71 -0.76 -10.10
CA TRP A 57 10.06 -2.07 -10.26
C TRP A 57 9.02 -2.35 -9.18
N SER A 58 9.31 -2.00 -7.92
CA SER A 58 8.34 -2.17 -6.83
C SER A 58 7.09 -1.34 -7.07
N LEU A 59 7.19 -0.06 -7.42
CA LEU A 59 6.02 0.77 -7.76
C LEU A 59 5.24 0.23 -8.95
N LEU A 60 5.92 -0.09 -10.05
CA LEU A 60 5.28 -0.53 -11.29
C LEU A 60 4.55 -1.86 -11.10
N ILE A 61 5.22 -2.85 -10.49
CA ILE A 61 4.64 -4.17 -10.22
C ILE A 61 3.45 -4.04 -9.25
N THR A 62 3.56 -3.21 -8.21
CA THR A 62 2.46 -3.00 -7.26
C THR A 62 1.24 -2.38 -7.96
N ALA A 63 1.44 -1.37 -8.80
CA ALA A 63 0.34 -0.74 -9.52
C ALA A 63 -0.28 -1.66 -10.58
N LEU A 64 0.54 -2.32 -11.39
CA LEU A 64 0.11 -3.12 -12.54
C LEU A 64 -0.41 -4.51 -12.16
N LEU A 65 0.31 -5.22 -11.29
CA LEU A 65 0.02 -6.61 -10.93
C LEU A 65 -0.60 -6.74 -9.53
N GLY A 66 -0.56 -5.68 -8.72
CA GLY A 66 -1.22 -5.64 -7.43
C GLY A 66 -2.61 -5.02 -7.51
N VAL A 67 -2.66 -3.70 -7.62
CA VAL A 67 -3.90 -2.92 -7.52
C VAL A 67 -4.88 -3.26 -8.63
N ILE A 68 -4.45 -3.27 -9.91
CA ILE A 68 -5.38 -3.47 -11.04
C ILE A 68 -6.06 -4.85 -10.95
N PRO A 69 -5.32 -5.98 -10.79
CA PRO A 69 -5.93 -7.28 -10.57
C PRO A 69 -6.83 -7.33 -9.34
N ASP A 70 -6.41 -6.72 -8.23
CA ASP A 70 -7.23 -6.71 -7.01
C ASP A 70 -8.57 -5.99 -7.24
N ALA A 71 -8.54 -4.78 -7.79
CA ALA A 71 -9.74 -3.99 -8.07
C ALA A 71 -10.66 -4.67 -9.09
N LEU A 72 -10.12 -5.25 -10.16
CA LEU A 72 -10.90 -6.02 -11.13
C LEU A 72 -11.48 -7.29 -10.51
N GLY A 73 -10.70 -8.00 -9.69
CA GLY A 73 -11.13 -9.20 -8.99
C GLY A 73 -12.31 -8.90 -8.06
N LEU A 74 -12.23 -7.82 -7.28
CA LEU A 74 -13.31 -7.38 -6.41
C LEU A 74 -14.55 -6.92 -7.20
N LEU A 75 -14.40 -6.18 -8.30
CA LEU A 75 -15.51 -5.82 -9.18
C LEU A 75 -16.23 -7.06 -9.72
N LEU A 76 -15.48 -8.01 -10.29
CA LEU A 76 -16.04 -9.24 -10.84
C LEU A 76 -16.73 -10.08 -9.75
N LYS A 77 -16.17 -10.10 -8.53
CA LYS A 77 -16.72 -10.84 -7.38
C LYS A 77 -18.04 -10.23 -6.91
N TYR A 78 -18.07 -8.92 -6.65
CA TYR A 78 -19.24 -8.26 -6.07
C TYR A 78 -20.40 -8.10 -7.05
N PHE A 79 -20.12 -7.93 -8.35
CA PHE A 79 -21.15 -7.79 -9.39
C PHE A 79 -21.52 -9.11 -10.09
N LYS A 80 -21.00 -10.26 -9.65
CA LYS A 80 -21.24 -11.60 -10.26
C LYS A 80 -20.98 -11.64 -11.77
N LEU A 81 -19.97 -10.92 -12.25
CA LEU A 81 -19.71 -10.79 -13.70
C LEU A 81 -18.95 -11.98 -14.28
N ALA A 82 -18.36 -12.84 -13.44
CA ALA A 82 -17.55 -13.98 -13.86
C ALA A 82 -17.72 -15.20 -12.93
N PRO A 83 -17.38 -16.41 -13.39
CA PRO A 83 -17.34 -17.60 -12.55
C PRO A 83 -16.43 -17.39 -11.34
N ILE A 84 -16.85 -17.81 -10.15
CA ILE A 84 -16.24 -17.46 -8.85
C ILE A 84 -14.72 -17.69 -8.74
N TRP A 85 -14.17 -18.64 -9.50
CA TRP A 85 -12.73 -18.92 -9.51
C TRP A 85 -11.91 -17.79 -10.15
N ILE A 86 -12.42 -17.06 -11.15
CA ILE A 86 -11.69 -15.96 -11.79
C ILE A 86 -11.53 -14.75 -10.85
N PRO A 87 -12.62 -14.19 -10.27
CA PRO A 87 -12.52 -13.07 -9.33
C PRO A 87 -11.64 -13.36 -8.11
N VAL A 88 -11.70 -14.58 -7.61
CA VAL A 88 -10.97 -15.00 -6.41
C VAL A 88 -9.49 -15.10 -6.68
N THR A 89 -9.09 -15.75 -7.78
CA THR A 89 -7.68 -15.82 -8.16
C THR A 89 -7.13 -14.42 -8.40
N LEU A 90 -7.87 -13.58 -9.13
CA LEU A 90 -7.42 -12.24 -9.49
C LEU A 90 -7.30 -11.33 -8.27
N SER A 91 -8.30 -11.34 -7.38
CA SER A 91 -8.24 -10.58 -6.11
C SER A 91 -7.16 -11.10 -5.18
N THR A 92 -7.05 -12.41 -4.99
CA THR A 92 -6.04 -12.99 -4.07
C THR A 92 -4.62 -12.73 -4.57
N ALA A 93 -4.35 -12.91 -5.86
CA ALA A 93 -3.03 -12.65 -6.43
C ALA A 93 -2.71 -11.14 -6.42
N GLY A 94 -3.67 -10.30 -6.80
CA GLY A 94 -3.53 -8.84 -6.76
C GLY A 94 -3.25 -8.34 -5.35
N TRP A 95 -4.03 -8.79 -4.37
CA TRP A 95 -3.82 -8.48 -2.96
C TRP A 95 -2.42 -8.88 -2.47
N ALA A 96 -1.96 -10.10 -2.77
CA ALA A 96 -0.65 -10.58 -2.33
C ALA A 96 0.50 -9.72 -2.87
N ILE A 97 0.45 -9.38 -4.16
CA ILE A 97 1.44 -8.50 -4.81
C ILE A 97 1.34 -7.08 -4.26
N MET A 98 0.12 -6.58 -4.04
CA MET A 98 -0.14 -5.24 -3.54
C MET A 98 0.43 -5.00 -2.14
N VAL A 99 0.20 -5.93 -1.21
CA VAL A 99 0.68 -5.79 0.19
C VAL A 99 2.20 -5.88 0.28
N THR A 100 2.81 -6.87 -0.38
CA THR A 100 4.28 -7.00 -0.41
C THR A 100 4.92 -5.83 -1.13
N GLY A 101 4.33 -5.45 -2.26
CA GLY A 101 4.81 -4.35 -3.09
C GLY A 101 4.87 -3.03 -2.34
N GLN A 102 3.82 -2.69 -1.59
CA GLN A 102 3.81 -1.50 -0.73
C GLN A 102 4.91 -1.52 0.33
N SER A 103 5.14 -2.67 0.95
CA SER A 103 6.23 -2.83 1.93
C SER A 103 7.61 -2.63 1.31
N LEU A 104 7.82 -3.15 0.09
CA LEU A 104 9.05 -2.97 -0.68
C LEU A 104 9.26 -1.53 -1.15
N VAL A 105 8.18 -0.81 -1.44
CA VAL A 105 8.21 0.61 -1.80
C VAL A 105 8.70 1.44 -0.60
N LEU A 106 8.13 1.22 0.59
CA LEU A 106 8.58 1.87 1.84
C LEU A 106 10.04 1.53 2.17
N TYR A 107 10.44 0.26 1.98
CA TYR A 107 11.82 -0.19 2.12
C TYR A 107 12.77 0.53 1.15
N SER A 108 12.36 0.65 -0.11
CA SER A 108 13.16 1.33 -1.14
C SER A 108 13.39 2.80 -0.80
N ARG A 109 12.39 3.48 -0.23
CA ARG A 109 12.58 4.84 0.30
C ARG A 109 13.52 4.85 1.50
N LEU A 110 13.37 3.92 2.43
CA LEU A 110 14.24 3.82 3.60
C LEU A 110 15.71 3.65 3.19
N HIS A 111 15.98 2.85 2.16
CA HIS A 111 17.31 2.63 1.59
C HIS A 111 17.96 3.93 1.07
N LEU A 112 17.18 4.91 0.62
CA LEU A 112 17.72 6.19 0.14
C LEU A 112 18.18 7.12 1.28
N ILE A 113 17.68 6.92 2.51
CA ILE A 113 17.96 7.79 3.65
C ILE A 113 18.89 7.12 4.67
N LEU A 114 18.73 5.81 4.91
CA LEU A 114 19.59 5.06 5.80
C LEU A 114 20.88 4.64 5.12
N ARG A 115 22.02 4.94 5.75
CA ARG A 115 23.33 4.40 5.35
C ARG A 115 23.66 3.06 5.99
N ASP A 116 23.03 2.72 7.12
CA ASP A 116 23.30 1.47 7.83
C ASP A 116 22.61 0.28 7.15
N GLN A 117 23.42 -0.57 6.54
CA GLN A 117 23.00 -1.76 5.81
C GLN A 117 22.45 -2.87 6.73
N ARG A 118 22.78 -2.88 8.02
CA ARG A 118 22.31 -3.93 8.95
C ARG A 118 20.82 -3.78 9.25
N ILE A 119 20.40 -2.56 9.59
CA ILE A 119 18.98 -2.23 9.82
C ILE A 119 18.18 -2.52 8.56
N LEU A 120 18.71 -2.09 7.40
CA LEU A 120 18.04 -2.29 6.13
C LEU A 120 17.84 -3.79 5.81
N ARG A 121 18.88 -4.62 5.96
CA ARG A 121 18.75 -6.08 5.78
C ARG A 121 17.75 -6.70 6.77
N GLY A 122 17.71 -6.22 8.01
CA GLY A 122 16.73 -6.65 9.00
C GLY A 122 15.29 -6.33 8.58
N VAL A 123 15.05 -5.11 8.07
CA VAL A 123 13.74 -4.71 7.54
C VAL A 123 13.35 -5.56 6.32
N LEU A 124 14.28 -5.81 5.40
CA LEU A 124 14.00 -6.67 4.24
C LEU A 124 13.66 -8.10 4.68
N ALA A 125 14.41 -8.65 5.63
CA ALA A 125 14.14 -9.98 6.17
C ALA A 125 12.75 -10.06 6.83
N MET A 126 12.37 -9.04 7.61
CA MET A 126 11.03 -8.93 8.18
C MET A 126 9.95 -8.95 7.08
N ILE A 127 10.07 -8.12 6.04
CA ILE A 127 9.11 -8.08 4.92
C ILE A 127 8.97 -9.45 4.25
N ILE A 128 10.08 -10.15 3.99
CA ILE A 128 10.06 -11.45 3.32
C ILE A 128 9.40 -12.52 4.21
N VAL A 129 9.76 -12.54 5.50
CA VAL A 129 9.21 -13.49 6.48
C VAL A 129 7.72 -13.27 6.64
N ASP A 130 7.28 -12.02 6.82
CA ASP A 130 5.87 -11.68 6.96
C ASP A 130 5.08 -12.01 5.69
N ALA A 131 5.63 -11.70 4.50
CA ALA A 131 5.00 -12.07 3.24
C ALA A 131 4.75 -13.59 3.14
N ILE A 132 5.73 -14.43 3.50
CA ILE A 132 5.58 -15.89 3.43
C ILE A 132 4.60 -16.40 4.49
N ILE A 133 4.80 -16.01 5.76
CA ILE A 133 4.02 -16.51 6.89
C ILE A 133 2.55 -16.09 6.78
N PHE A 134 2.27 -14.88 6.32
CA PHE A 134 0.90 -14.36 6.30
C PHE A 134 0.18 -14.61 4.98
N GLN A 135 0.85 -14.57 3.82
CA GLN A 135 0.17 -14.75 2.53
C GLN A 135 -0.19 -16.21 2.26
N VAL A 136 0.68 -17.16 2.59
CA VAL A 136 0.43 -18.58 2.27
C VAL A 136 -0.84 -19.10 2.97
N PRO A 137 -1.03 -18.93 4.28
CA PRO A 137 -2.25 -19.37 4.94
C PRO A 137 -3.49 -18.59 4.48
N GLN A 138 -3.33 -17.31 4.13
CA GLN A 138 -4.44 -16.51 3.59
C GLN A 138 -4.91 -17.03 2.23
N ILE A 139 -3.99 -17.38 1.32
CA ILE A 139 -4.33 -17.98 0.03
C ILE A 139 -5.07 -19.30 0.23
N ILE A 140 -4.56 -20.17 1.11
CA ILE A 140 -5.19 -21.45 1.44
C ILE A 140 -6.59 -21.23 2.01
N ALA A 141 -6.76 -20.26 2.93
CA ALA A 141 -8.05 -19.93 3.52
C ALA A 141 -9.04 -19.41 2.47
N SER A 142 -8.62 -18.49 1.58
CA SER A 142 -9.44 -17.95 0.50
C SER A 142 -10.03 -19.06 -0.38
N TYR A 143 -9.19 -19.99 -0.85
CA TYR A 143 -9.65 -21.11 -1.68
C TYR A 143 -10.43 -22.16 -0.88
N GLY A 144 -10.04 -22.41 0.37
CA GLY A 144 -10.72 -23.35 1.27
C GLY A 144 -12.17 -22.95 1.53
N VAL A 145 -12.44 -21.66 1.71
CA VAL A 145 -13.79 -21.12 1.89
C VAL A 145 -14.68 -21.40 0.67
N ILE A 146 -14.13 -21.35 -0.55
CA ILE A 146 -14.89 -21.49 -1.79
C ILE A 146 -15.12 -22.95 -2.17
N TYR A 147 -14.10 -23.80 -2.06
CA TYR A 147 -14.15 -25.17 -2.55
C TYR A 147 -14.54 -26.18 -1.48
N ALA A 148 -14.10 -26.01 -0.24
CA ALA A 148 -14.40 -26.97 0.83
C ALA A 148 -15.73 -26.69 1.52
N CYS A 149 -16.27 -25.46 1.40
CA CYS A 149 -17.60 -25.07 1.93
C CYS A 149 -17.83 -25.43 3.41
N HIS A 150 -16.75 -25.54 4.20
CA HIS A 150 -16.81 -25.94 5.60
C HIS A 150 -16.79 -24.71 6.50
N LEU A 151 -17.70 -24.61 7.48
CA LEU A 151 -17.78 -23.46 8.41
C LEU A 151 -16.45 -23.18 9.14
N ALA A 152 -15.63 -24.21 9.33
CA ALA A 152 -14.30 -24.06 9.94
C ALA A 152 -13.38 -23.15 9.11
N PHE A 153 -13.40 -23.26 7.77
CA PHE A 153 -12.62 -22.39 6.90
C PHE A 153 -13.09 -20.94 6.96
N GLY A 154 -14.41 -20.70 7.03
CA GLY A 154 -14.95 -19.35 7.18
C GLY A 154 -14.56 -18.68 8.51
N ARG A 155 -14.58 -19.43 9.63
CA ARG A 155 -14.13 -18.93 10.93
C ARG A 155 -12.62 -18.69 10.98
N PHE A 156 -11.86 -19.62 10.39
CA PHE A 156 -10.41 -19.47 10.26
C PHE A 156 -10.08 -18.23 9.46
N PHE A 157 -10.67 -18.05 8.28
CA PHE A 157 -10.47 -16.88 7.42
C PHE A 157 -10.72 -15.57 8.18
N ASN A 158 -11.88 -15.43 8.83
CA ASN A 158 -12.24 -14.21 9.55
C ASN A 158 -11.30 -13.90 10.74
N THR A 159 -10.78 -14.93 11.41
CA THR A 159 -9.84 -14.74 12.52
C THR A 159 -8.43 -14.43 11.98
N TRP A 160 -8.03 -15.17 10.95
CA TRP A 160 -6.72 -15.05 10.33
C TRP A 160 -6.55 -13.70 9.64
N GLU A 161 -7.57 -13.20 8.95
CA GLU A 161 -7.53 -11.89 8.30
C GLU A 161 -7.26 -10.76 9.31
N LYS A 162 -7.90 -10.79 10.49
CA LYS A 162 -7.65 -9.81 11.57
C LYS A 162 -6.21 -9.85 12.05
N VAL A 163 -5.67 -11.06 12.28
CA VAL A 163 -4.28 -11.27 12.71
C VAL A 163 -3.32 -10.76 11.64
N GLN A 164 -3.55 -11.16 10.39
CA GLN A 164 -2.74 -10.83 9.24
C GLN A 164 -2.73 -9.32 8.95
N LEU A 165 -3.88 -8.66 8.99
CA LEU A 165 -4.00 -7.22 8.80
C LEU A 165 -3.29 -6.46 9.94
N THR A 166 -3.43 -6.93 11.18
CA THR A 166 -2.73 -6.35 12.34
C THR A 166 -1.21 -6.52 12.21
N ALA A 167 -0.73 -7.67 11.74
CA ALA A 167 0.69 -7.92 11.54
C ALA A 167 1.29 -7.00 10.48
N PHE A 168 0.65 -6.88 9.31
CA PHE A 168 1.11 -5.94 8.27
C PHE A 168 1.07 -4.48 8.74
N PHE A 169 0.07 -4.10 9.53
CA PHE A 169 0.02 -2.77 10.15
C PHE A 169 1.21 -2.53 11.09
N VAL A 170 1.54 -3.48 11.95
CA VAL A 170 2.72 -3.39 12.83
C VAL A 170 4.01 -3.29 11.99
N GLN A 171 4.13 -4.08 10.93
CA GLN A 171 5.25 -4.02 9.99
C GLN A 171 5.39 -2.62 9.37
N GLU A 172 4.30 -2.02 8.88
CA GLU A 172 4.28 -0.67 8.32
C GLU A 172 4.63 0.42 9.35
N ILE A 173 4.17 0.27 10.60
CA ILE A 173 4.55 1.15 11.72
C ILE A 173 6.06 1.07 12.00
N ILE A 174 6.63 -0.13 12.03
CA ILE A 174 8.07 -0.32 12.29
C ILE A 174 8.88 0.40 11.21
N ILE A 175 8.57 0.17 9.93
CA ILE A 175 9.28 0.80 8.80
C ILE A 175 9.13 2.32 8.86
N SER A 176 7.91 2.80 9.11
CA SER A 176 7.61 4.24 9.20
C SER A 176 8.29 4.91 10.39
N SER A 177 8.37 4.24 11.53
CA SER A 177 9.02 4.76 12.74
C SER A 177 10.53 4.92 12.54
N ILE A 178 11.19 3.91 11.95
CA ILE A 178 12.62 3.99 11.61
C ILE A 178 12.87 5.17 10.66
N PHE A 179 12.01 5.33 9.65
CA PHE A 179 12.08 6.45 8.71
C PHE A 179 11.93 7.81 9.40
N ILE A 180 10.94 7.98 10.29
CA ILE A 180 10.69 9.23 11.01
C ILE A 180 11.89 9.57 11.90
N VAL A 181 12.39 8.62 12.69
CA VAL A 181 13.53 8.83 13.59
C VAL A 181 14.77 9.28 12.81
N GLN A 182 15.07 8.61 11.69
CA GLN A 182 16.22 8.99 10.87
C GLN A 182 16.04 10.36 10.24
N THR A 183 14.84 10.67 9.74
CA THR A 183 14.50 11.97 9.17
C THR A 183 14.64 13.11 10.19
N VAL A 184 14.17 12.90 11.42
CA VAL A 184 14.28 13.89 12.52
C VAL A 184 15.74 14.07 12.96
N ASN A 185 16.51 12.99 13.05
CA ASN A 185 17.95 13.06 13.37
C ASN A 185 18.75 13.83 12.31
N LEU A 186 18.39 13.65 11.03
CA LEU A 186 18.96 14.42 9.93
C LEU A 186 18.57 15.90 10.03
N LEU A 187 17.33 16.21 10.39
CA LEU A 187 16.89 17.59 10.57
C LEU A 187 17.59 18.29 11.74
N ARG A 188 17.75 17.58 12.88
CA ARG A 188 18.42 18.10 14.08
C ARG A 188 19.91 18.36 13.86
N SER A 189 20.57 17.55 13.04
CA SER A 189 22.00 17.69 12.74
C SER A 189 22.34 18.85 11.81
N TYR A 190 21.36 19.43 11.09
CA TYR A 190 21.58 20.54 10.15
C TYR A 190 20.63 21.73 10.39
N PRO A 191 20.66 22.38 11.57
CA PRO A 191 19.72 23.43 11.95
C PRO A 191 19.93 24.77 11.20
N THR A 192 21.06 24.97 10.53
CA THR A 192 21.49 26.28 9.99
C THR A 192 21.28 26.48 8.49
N ARG A 193 20.70 25.51 7.74
CA ARG A 193 20.47 25.65 6.29
C ARG A 193 18.99 25.70 5.91
N SER A 194 18.51 26.93 5.64
CA SER A 194 17.30 27.29 4.88
C SER A 194 15.94 26.81 5.43
N LYS A 195 15.05 27.76 5.77
CA LYS A 195 13.63 27.52 6.14
C LYS A 195 12.90 26.62 5.12
N ARG A 196 13.29 26.66 3.84
CA ARG A 196 12.72 25.84 2.76
C ARG A 196 13.00 24.35 2.94
N ARG A 197 14.18 23.99 3.46
CA ARG A 197 14.61 22.60 3.70
C ARG A 197 13.82 21.95 4.84
N THR A 198 13.62 22.70 5.92
CA THR A 198 12.77 22.28 7.06
C THR A 198 11.32 22.08 6.63
N ASN A 199 10.78 22.96 5.77
CA ASN A 199 9.41 22.80 5.25
C ASN A 199 9.25 21.52 4.42
N ILE A 200 10.22 21.20 3.55
CA ILE A 200 10.20 19.93 2.80
C ILE A 200 10.19 18.75 3.78
N MET A 201 11.07 18.76 4.78
CA MET A 201 11.15 17.66 5.76
C MET A 201 9.85 17.49 6.56
N TYR A 202 9.21 18.59 6.97
CA TYR A 202 7.92 18.57 7.65
C TYR A 202 6.83 17.96 6.76
N GLN A 203 6.81 18.31 5.47
CA GLN A 203 5.88 17.72 4.52
C GLN A 203 6.07 16.19 4.39
N LEU A 204 7.31 15.70 4.41
CA LEU A 204 7.58 14.25 4.40
C LEU A 204 6.99 13.56 5.63
N LEU A 205 7.09 14.19 6.81
CA LEU A 205 6.51 13.67 8.05
C LEU A 205 4.98 13.65 7.99
N VAL A 206 4.34 14.71 7.49
CA VAL A 206 2.87 14.76 7.33
C VAL A 206 2.37 13.65 6.41
N ILE A 207 3.07 13.40 5.29
CA ILE A 207 2.70 12.32 4.37
C ILE A 207 2.82 10.95 5.04
N ASN A 208 3.91 10.70 5.77
CA ASN A 208 4.08 9.42 6.46
C ASN A 208 3.01 9.21 7.56
N LEU A 209 2.64 10.28 8.28
CA LEU A 209 1.54 10.23 9.25
C LEU A 209 0.19 9.92 8.57
N ALA A 210 -0.08 10.49 7.39
CA ALA A 210 -1.28 10.18 6.63
C ALA A 210 -1.35 8.71 6.21
N ILE A 211 -0.22 8.08 5.88
CA ILE A 211 -0.14 6.64 5.58
C ILE A 211 -0.56 5.81 6.80
N ILE A 212 -0.03 6.12 7.99
CA ILE A 212 -0.38 5.43 9.24
C ILE A 212 -1.88 5.58 9.57
N LEU A 213 -2.45 6.77 9.37
CA LEU A 213 -3.88 7.01 9.60
C LEU A 213 -4.77 6.20 8.66
N MET A 214 -4.37 6.02 7.40
CA MET A 214 -5.09 5.16 6.46
C MET A 214 -5.09 3.71 6.94
N ASP A 215 -3.99 3.21 7.51
CA ASP A 215 -3.96 1.84 8.04
C ASP A 215 -4.79 1.64 9.29
N ILE A 216 -4.76 2.60 10.21
CA ILE A 216 -5.63 2.57 11.40
C ILE A 216 -7.10 2.49 10.95
N SER A 217 -7.47 3.22 9.91
CA SER A 217 -8.83 3.20 9.37
C SER A 217 -9.22 1.82 8.83
N LEU A 218 -8.31 1.13 8.12
CA LEU A 218 -8.55 -0.24 7.64
C LEU A 218 -8.66 -1.23 8.80
N LEU A 219 -7.81 -1.09 9.81
CA LEU A 219 -7.86 -1.89 11.04
C LEU A 219 -9.22 -1.72 11.73
N VAL A 220 -9.66 -0.49 11.95
CA VAL A 220 -10.96 -0.21 12.60
C VAL A 220 -12.13 -0.84 11.84
N LEU A 221 -12.16 -0.70 10.51
CA LEU A 221 -13.22 -1.31 9.68
C LEU A 221 -13.24 -2.83 9.79
N GLU A 222 -12.06 -3.46 9.83
CA GLU A 222 -11.91 -4.90 9.99
C GLU A 222 -12.43 -5.39 11.35
N TYR A 223 -12.08 -4.70 12.44
CA TYR A 223 -12.51 -5.09 13.79
C TYR A 223 -14.01 -4.84 14.04
N ILE A 224 -14.62 -3.87 13.35
CA ILE A 224 -16.08 -3.66 13.36
C ILE A 224 -16.82 -4.67 12.47
N GLY A 225 -16.10 -5.45 11.64
CA GLY A 225 -16.67 -6.50 10.80
C GLY A 225 -17.25 -6.00 9.47
N LEU A 226 -16.86 -4.80 9.02
CA LEU A 226 -17.28 -4.23 7.74
C LEU A 226 -16.39 -4.72 6.59
N PHE A 227 -16.33 -6.04 6.39
CA PHE A 227 -15.40 -6.69 5.46
C PHE A 227 -15.48 -6.15 4.02
N ILE A 228 -16.67 -5.98 3.46
CA ILE A 228 -16.84 -5.48 2.07
C ILE A 228 -16.29 -4.06 1.89
N ILE A 229 -16.56 -3.18 2.86
CA ILE A 229 -16.06 -1.80 2.80
C ILE A 229 -14.56 -1.80 3.06
N GLN A 230 -14.08 -2.61 4.00
CA GLN A 230 -12.65 -2.79 4.28
C GLN A 230 -11.89 -3.19 3.01
N THR A 231 -12.35 -4.20 2.27
CA THR A 231 -11.60 -4.72 1.12
C THR A 231 -11.51 -3.72 0.00
N VAL A 232 -12.64 -3.07 -0.32
CA VAL A 232 -12.69 -2.04 -1.35
C VAL A 232 -11.88 -0.80 -0.96
N LEU A 233 -12.01 -0.35 0.29
CA LEU A 233 -11.28 0.81 0.78
C LEU A 233 -9.77 0.52 0.88
N LYS A 234 -9.39 -0.72 1.20
CA LYS A 234 -8.01 -1.20 1.18
C LYS A 234 -7.42 -1.01 -0.21
N THR A 235 -8.03 -1.56 -1.26
CA THR A 235 -7.54 -1.40 -2.64
C THR A 235 -7.36 0.08 -3.01
N PHE A 236 -8.34 0.92 -2.67
CA PHE A 236 -8.26 2.36 -2.91
C PHE A 236 -7.13 3.04 -2.13
N PHE A 237 -7.02 2.81 -0.82
CA PHE A 237 -5.99 3.41 0.03
C PHE A 237 -4.59 3.01 -0.42
N TYR A 238 -4.38 1.79 -0.88
CA TYR A 238 -3.08 1.39 -1.45
C TYR A 238 -2.69 2.24 -2.66
N THR A 239 -3.64 2.65 -3.53
CA THR A 239 -3.32 3.59 -4.62
C THR A 239 -2.92 4.97 -4.12
N ILE A 240 -3.61 5.48 -3.09
CA ILE A 240 -3.26 6.76 -2.47
C ILE A 240 -1.87 6.67 -1.84
N LYS A 241 -1.59 5.59 -1.10
CA LYS A 241 -0.28 5.35 -0.50
C LYS A 241 0.84 5.37 -1.54
N LEU A 242 0.67 4.70 -2.68
CA LEU A 242 1.64 4.74 -3.77
C LEU A 242 1.84 6.16 -4.34
N LYS A 243 0.75 6.91 -4.54
CA LYS A 243 0.83 8.33 -4.99
C LYS A 243 1.58 9.20 -3.98
N LEU A 244 1.28 9.02 -2.70
CA LEU A 244 1.97 9.71 -1.61
C LEU A 244 3.46 9.36 -1.58
N GLU A 245 3.82 8.11 -1.85
CA GLU A 245 5.23 7.72 -1.92
C GLU A 245 5.98 8.44 -3.04
N ILE A 246 5.38 8.48 -4.23
CA ILE A 246 5.93 9.20 -5.38
C ILE A 246 6.13 10.68 -5.03
N ALA A 247 5.14 11.32 -4.40
CA ALA A 247 5.23 12.71 -3.95
C ALA A 247 6.37 12.92 -2.92
N VAL A 248 6.57 11.96 -2.01
CA VAL A 248 7.69 11.98 -1.06
C VAL A 248 9.02 11.86 -1.78
N LEU A 249 9.15 10.95 -2.75
CA LEU A 249 10.39 10.78 -3.51
C LEU A 249 10.76 12.05 -4.30
N SER A 250 9.82 12.65 -5.02
CA SER A 250 10.09 13.88 -5.78
C SER A 250 10.63 14.99 -4.88
N ARG A 251 10.10 15.07 -3.64
CA ARG A 251 10.58 16.03 -2.64
C ARG A 251 11.96 15.66 -2.10
N LEU A 252 12.23 14.39 -1.87
CA LEU A 252 13.54 13.91 -1.41
C LEU A 252 14.64 14.15 -2.46
N VAL A 253 14.37 13.94 -3.74
CA VAL A 253 15.31 14.22 -4.84
C VAL A 253 15.62 15.71 -4.92
N SER A 254 14.58 16.57 -4.85
CA SER A 254 14.77 18.03 -4.82
C SER A 254 15.60 18.52 -3.63
N PHE A 255 15.61 17.77 -2.53
CA PHE A 255 16.42 18.06 -1.35
C PHE A 255 17.90 17.70 -1.54
N VAL A 256 18.22 16.65 -2.31
CA VAL A 256 19.60 16.18 -2.55
C VAL A 256 20.30 16.98 -3.65
N GLN A 257 19.59 17.37 -4.71
CA GLN A 257 20.14 18.13 -5.84
C GLN A 257 20.34 19.63 -5.57
N TYR A 258 20.05 20.11 -4.36
CA TYR A 258 20.30 21.51 -4.01
C TYR A 258 21.79 21.74 -3.75
N ASP A 259 22.49 22.20 -4.80
CA ASP A 259 23.88 22.66 -4.74
C ASP A 259 23.93 24.13 -4.29
N PRO A 260 24.64 24.48 -3.19
CA PRO A 260 24.70 25.85 -2.66
C PRO A 260 25.45 26.87 -3.55
N THR A 261 26.10 26.41 -4.62
CA THR A 261 27.07 27.19 -5.40
C THR A 261 26.45 28.12 -6.44
N GLN A 262 25.14 28.04 -6.72
CA GLN A 262 24.46 28.91 -7.69
C GLN A 262 23.92 30.23 -7.10
N ASP A 263 23.71 30.34 -5.79
CA ASP A 263 23.23 31.61 -5.19
C ASP A 263 24.38 32.61 -4.93
N SER A 264 25.63 32.15 -4.90
CA SER A 264 26.81 33.01 -4.64
C SER A 264 27.39 33.68 -5.89
N SER A 265 27.05 33.24 -7.10
CA SER A 265 27.54 33.81 -8.36
C SER A 265 26.65 34.91 -8.95
N GLY A 266 25.45 35.12 -8.40
CA GLY A 266 24.56 36.23 -8.77
C GLY A 266 24.84 37.56 -8.06
N MET A 267 25.75 37.57 -7.06
CA MET A 267 26.00 38.72 -6.20
C MET A 267 27.39 39.35 -6.39
N SER A 268 28.22 38.83 -7.31
CA SER A 268 29.61 39.29 -7.55
C SER A 268 29.85 40.00 -8.88
N THR A 269 28.83 40.34 -9.66
CA THR A 269 28.96 41.07 -10.94
C THR A 269 28.39 42.50 -10.89
N SER A 270 28.49 43.15 -9.73
CA SER A 270 28.21 44.58 -9.59
C SER A 270 29.36 45.29 -8.89
N GLN A 271 30.53 45.32 -9.53
CA GLN A 271 31.53 46.38 -9.40
C GLN A 271 32.20 46.60 -10.75
#